data_AF-A0A949HJH2-F1
#
_entry.id   AF-A0A949HJH2-F1
#
_cell.length_a   1.000
_cell.length_b   1.000
_cell.length_c   1.000
_cell.angle_alpha   90.00
_cell.angle_beta   90.00
_cell.angle_gamma   90.00
#
_symmetry.space_group_name_H-M   'P 1'
#
loop_
_entity.id
_entity.type
_entity.pdbx_description
1 polymer ?
#
loop_
_entity_poly.entity_id
_entity_poly.type
_entity_poly.pdbx_seq_one_letter_code
_entity_poly.pdbx_strand_id
1 'polypeptide(L)'
;MKEKKEVSKPFVIVLLITIVFLAVFCVREYRRISRLDLINAYKERFAQEVGEHRGPLGAKDAVLVASWMTFGYVNMIFKLPPEYLQNDLAISDGGYPNVSIGHYAKTHALDQKLFVVAAQKAVAAYFATTTAQ
;
A
#
# COMPACT_ATOMS: atom_id res chain seq x y z
N MET A 1 29.26 30.34 45.39
CA MET A 1 28.07 31.05 44.86
C MET A 1 27.64 30.33 43.59
N LYS A 2 26.49 29.64 43.57
CA LYS A 2 25.93 29.00 42.36
C LYS A 2 24.84 29.91 41.81
N GLU A 3 25.14 30.55 40.69
CA GLU A 3 24.20 31.39 39.94
C GLU A 3 23.10 30.50 39.34
N LYS A 4 21.87 30.60 39.85
CA LYS A 4 20.71 29.95 39.23
C LYS A 4 20.38 30.72 37.95
N LYS A 5 20.83 30.21 36.80
CA LYS A 5 20.35 30.71 35.50
C LYS A 5 18.87 30.39 35.37
N GLU A 6 18.02 31.40 35.55
CA GLU A 6 16.61 31.31 35.24
C GLU A 6 16.46 31.14 33.73
N VAL A 7 16.00 29.96 33.31
CA VAL A 7 15.70 29.69 31.91
C VAL A 7 14.54 30.61 31.53
N SER A 8 14.76 31.46 30.52
CA SER A 8 13.71 32.36 30.06
C SER A 8 12.53 31.54 29.53
N LYS A 9 11.33 31.82 30.03
CA LYS A 9 10.07 31.19 29.59
C LYS A 9 9.93 31.02 28.07
N PRO A 10 10.33 31.97 27.19
CA PRO A 10 10.28 31.76 25.74
C PRO A 10 11.19 30.62 25.23
N PHE A 11 12.34 30.40 25.86
CA PHE A 11 13.26 29.32 25.47
C PHE A 11 12.64 27.95 25.71
N VAL A 12 11.91 27.78 26.81
CA VAL A 12 11.19 26.53 27.14
C VAL A 12 10.09 26.25 26.11
N ILE A 13 9.37 27.29 25.65
CA ILE A 13 8.29 27.14 24.68
C ILE A 13 8.85 26.71 23.31
N VAL A 14 9.93 27.33 22.84
CA VAL A 14 10.57 26.96 21.56
C VAL A 14 11.11 25.53 21.61
N LEU A 15 11.71 25.13 22.72
CA LEU A 15 12.17 23.76 22.94
C LEU A 15 11.02 22.75 22.84
N LEU A 16 9.88 23.04 23.48
CA LEU A 16 8.70 22.18 23.43
C LEU A 16 8.14 22.03 22.00
N ILE A 17 8.01 23.12 21.25
CA ILE A 17 7.54 23.07 19.86
C ILE A 17 8.47 22.22 19.00
N THR A 18 9.78 22.35 19.20
CA THR A 18 10.79 21.58 18.47
C THR A 18 10.68 20.08 18.77
N ILE A 19 10.49 19.73 20.05
CA ILE A 19 10.28 18.34 20.48
C ILE A 19 9.00 17.77 19.86
N VAL A 20 7.90 18.52 19.84
CA VAL A 20 6.64 18.08 19.23
C VAL A 20 6.82 17.86 17.72
N PHE A 21 7.51 18.78 17.03
CA PHE A 21 7.76 18.65 15.59
C PHE A 21 8.61 17.41 15.28
N LEU A 22 9.68 17.17 16.05
CA LEU A 22 10.50 15.97 15.94
C LEU A 22 9.72 14.69 16.24
N ALA A 23 8.85 14.71 17.25
CA ALA A 23 8.00 13.57 17.58
C ALA A 23 7.05 13.22 16.44
N VAL A 24 6.40 14.21 15.84
CA VAL A 24 5.52 14.01 14.67
C VAL A 24 6.31 13.47 13.48
N PHE A 25 7.49 14.03 13.20
CA PHE A 25 8.36 13.57 12.12
C PHE A 25 8.81 12.12 12.33
N CYS A 26 9.26 11.77 13.53
CA CYS A 26 9.64 10.41 13.91
C CYS A 26 8.47 9.43 13.79
N VAL A 27 7.27 9.78 14.26
CA VAL A 27 6.08 8.91 14.12
C VAL A 27 5.74 8.69 12.65
N ARG A 28 5.85 9.72 11.82
CA ARG A 28 5.56 9.63 10.38
C ARG A 28 6.54 8.69 9.68
N GLU A 29 7.83 8.83 9.92
CA GLU A 29 8.83 7.96 9.30
C GLU A 29 8.83 6.55 9.89
N TYR A 30 8.64 6.38 11.20
CA TYR A 30 8.47 5.07 11.81
C TYR A 30 7.29 4.31 11.19
N ARG A 31 6.14 4.97 11.00
CA ARG A 31 4.97 4.38 10.33
C ARG A 31 5.21 4.05 8.85
N ARG A 32 6.17 4.71 8.19
CA ARG A 32 6.56 4.41 6.81
C ARG A 32 7.41 3.15 6.76
N ILE A 33 8.41 3.06 7.65
CA ILE A 33 9.31 1.90 7.75
C ILE A 33 8.53 0.65 8.19
N SER A 34 7.70 0.73 9.23
CA SER A 34 6.89 -0.41 9.67
C SER A 34 5.94 -0.93 8.58
N ARG A 35 5.45 -0.05 7.69
CA ARG A 35 4.67 -0.47 6.52
C ARG A 35 5.51 -1.23 5.50
N LEU A 36 6.76 -0.84 5.29
CA LEU A 36 7.68 -1.52 4.37
C LEU A 36 8.04 -2.92 4.87
N ASP A 37 8.30 -3.09 6.17
CA ASP A 37 8.57 -4.42 6.76
C ASP A 37 7.38 -5.36 6.62
N LEU A 38 6.16 -4.86 6.87
CA LEU A 38 4.93 -5.62 6.64
C LEU A 38 4.79 -6.03 5.18
N ILE A 39 5.00 -5.11 4.24
CA ILE A 39 4.94 -5.41 2.80
C ILE A 39 5.99 -6.45 2.40
N ASN A 40 7.21 -6.36 2.93
CA ASN A 40 8.28 -7.32 2.65
C ASN A 40 7.94 -8.71 3.20
N ALA A 41 7.46 -8.80 4.45
CA ALA A 41 7.03 -10.06 5.04
C ALA A 41 5.87 -10.70 4.26
N TYR A 42 4.90 -9.89 3.81
CA TYR A 42 3.82 -10.38 2.95
C TYR A 42 4.32 -10.79 1.57
N LYS A 43 5.29 -10.07 0.99
CA LYS A 43 5.90 -10.40 -0.30
C LYS A 43 6.68 -11.71 -0.24
N GLU A 44 7.41 -11.97 0.84
CA GLU A 44 8.11 -13.24 1.06
C GLU A 44 7.13 -14.41 1.18
N ARG A 45 6.06 -14.26 1.96
CA ARG A 45 5.00 -15.28 2.06
C ARG A 45 4.31 -15.53 0.72
N PHE A 46 3.99 -14.46 0.00
CA PHE A 46 3.40 -14.56 -1.33
C PHE A 46 4.37 -15.23 -2.32
N ALA A 47 5.66 -14.93 -2.26
CA ALA A 47 6.67 -15.58 -3.11
C ALA A 47 6.82 -17.07 -2.78
N GLN A 48 6.65 -17.48 -1.52
CA GLN A 48 6.58 -18.90 -1.15
C GLN A 48 5.31 -19.56 -1.70
N GLU A 49 4.15 -18.94 -1.49
CA GLU A 49 2.86 -19.46 -1.92
C GLU A 49 2.76 -19.58 -3.45
N VAL A 50 3.28 -18.59 -4.17
CA VAL A 50 3.40 -18.61 -5.64
C VAL A 50 4.55 -19.50 -6.11
N GLY A 51 5.65 -19.61 -5.36
CA GLY A 51 6.77 -20.49 -5.69
C GLY A 51 6.41 -21.97 -5.69
N GLU A 52 5.41 -22.38 -4.90
CA GLU A 52 4.82 -23.71 -5.00
C GLU A 52 3.91 -23.89 -6.23
N HIS A 53 3.35 -22.80 -6.77
CA HIS A 53 2.57 -22.82 -8.00
C HIS A 53 3.53 -22.91 -9.21
N ARG A 54 3.70 -24.11 -9.77
CA ARG A 54 4.53 -24.37 -10.97
C ARG A 54 3.90 -23.84 -12.28
N GLY A 55 3.66 -22.54 -12.38
CA GLY A 55 3.15 -21.92 -13.61
C GLY A 55 2.92 -20.40 -13.50
N PRO A 56 2.73 -19.70 -14.63
CA PRO A 56 2.31 -18.30 -14.61
C PRO A 56 0.96 -18.16 -13.89
N LEU A 57 0.84 -17.11 -13.05
CA LEU A 57 -0.40 -16.80 -12.35
C LEU A 57 -1.55 -16.60 -13.34
N GLY A 58 -2.68 -17.25 -13.07
CA GLY A 58 -3.88 -17.20 -13.90
C GLY A 58 -5.14 -16.85 -13.10
N ALA A 59 -6.30 -17.07 -13.71
CA ALA A 59 -7.61 -16.70 -13.14
C ALA A 59 -7.84 -17.24 -11.71
N LYS A 60 -7.41 -18.49 -11.45
CA LYS A 60 -7.57 -19.16 -10.15
C LYS A 60 -6.76 -18.49 -9.03
N ASP A 61 -5.66 -17.83 -9.40
CA ASP A 61 -4.74 -17.20 -8.46
C ASP A 61 -5.14 -15.76 -8.14
N ALA A 62 -6.19 -15.23 -8.79
CA ALA A 62 -6.70 -13.88 -8.54
C ALA A 62 -7.05 -13.65 -7.06
N VAL A 63 -7.41 -14.71 -6.32
CA VAL A 63 -7.69 -14.66 -4.88
C VAL A 63 -6.51 -14.18 -4.03
N LEU A 64 -5.28 -14.29 -4.57
CA LEU A 64 -4.07 -13.87 -3.88
C LEU A 64 -3.89 -12.34 -3.88
N VAL A 65 -4.67 -11.60 -4.69
CA VAL A 65 -4.68 -10.13 -4.66
C VAL A 65 -5.10 -9.66 -3.27
N ALA A 66 -4.25 -8.85 -2.65
CA ALA A 66 -4.40 -8.38 -1.28
C ALA A 66 -4.27 -6.86 -1.19
N SER A 67 -4.84 -6.27 -0.12
CA SER A 67 -4.91 -4.81 0.03
C SER A 67 -3.56 -4.10 0.15
N TRP A 68 -2.49 -4.81 0.52
CA TRP A 68 -1.16 -4.22 0.62
C TRP A 68 -0.50 -4.06 -0.77
N MET A 69 -0.95 -4.82 -1.77
CA MET A 69 -0.39 -4.80 -3.12
C MET A 69 -0.71 -3.49 -3.83
N THR A 70 0.26 -2.96 -4.57
CA THR A 70 0.03 -1.86 -5.52
C THR A 70 -0.60 -2.37 -6.80
N PHE A 71 -1.36 -1.51 -7.48
CA PHE A 71 -1.93 -1.87 -8.78
C PHE A 71 -0.82 -2.26 -9.78
N GLY A 72 0.32 -1.56 -9.76
CA GLY A 72 1.47 -1.89 -10.59
C GLY A 72 2.06 -3.27 -10.26
N TYR A 73 2.10 -3.64 -8.98
CA TYR A 73 2.54 -4.98 -8.58
C TYR A 73 1.58 -6.05 -9.10
N VAL A 74 0.27 -5.86 -8.95
CA VAL A 74 -0.76 -6.78 -9.46
C VAL A 74 -0.66 -6.91 -10.99
N ASN A 75 -0.55 -5.80 -11.72
CA ASN A 75 -0.38 -5.82 -13.18
C ASN A 75 0.87 -6.60 -13.59
N MET A 76 1.97 -6.44 -12.87
CA MET A 76 3.23 -7.14 -13.16
C MET A 76 3.10 -8.66 -12.92
N ILE A 77 2.58 -9.09 -11.77
CA ILE A 77 2.53 -10.52 -11.42
C ILE A 77 1.50 -11.30 -12.27
N PHE A 78 0.38 -10.68 -12.62
CA PHE A 78 -0.65 -11.28 -13.50
C PHE A 78 -0.46 -10.95 -14.98
N LYS A 79 0.61 -10.22 -15.34
CA LYS A 79 0.90 -9.76 -16.71
C LYS A 79 -0.27 -9.02 -17.38
N LEU A 80 -0.95 -8.18 -16.62
CA LEU A 80 -2.04 -7.34 -17.10
C LEU A 80 -1.49 -6.10 -17.83
N PRO A 81 -2.21 -5.54 -18.81
CA PRO A 81 -1.90 -4.24 -19.36
C PRO A 81 -1.85 -3.18 -18.24
N PRO A 82 -0.88 -2.24 -18.27
CA PRO A 82 -0.70 -1.26 -17.20
C PRO A 82 -1.95 -0.45 -16.84
N GLU A 83 -2.85 -0.23 -17.80
CA GLU A 83 -4.08 0.55 -17.61
C GLU A 83 -5.33 -0.31 -17.39
N TYR A 84 -5.22 -1.64 -17.43
CA TYR A 84 -6.39 -2.51 -17.35
C TYR A 84 -7.15 -2.33 -16.04
N LEU A 85 -6.48 -2.46 -14.89
CA LEU A 85 -7.12 -2.27 -13.59
C LEU A 85 -7.57 -0.82 -13.37
N GLN A 86 -6.86 0.15 -13.97
CA GLN A 86 -7.26 1.56 -13.90
C GLN A 86 -8.63 1.77 -14.54
N ASN A 87 -8.81 1.23 -15.74
CA ASN A 87 -10.02 1.38 -16.51
C ASN A 87 -11.17 0.54 -15.93
N ASP A 88 -10.90 -0.71 -15.57
CA ASP A 88 -11.92 -1.64 -15.06
C ASP A 88 -12.48 -1.21 -13.69
N LEU A 89 -11.61 -0.69 -12.80
CA LEU A 89 -12.00 -0.23 -11.46
C LEU A 89 -12.29 1.28 -11.39
N ALA A 90 -12.29 1.97 -12.53
CA ALA A 90 -12.49 3.43 -12.64
C ALA A 90 -11.61 4.24 -11.68
N ILE A 91 -10.31 3.93 -11.63
CA ILE A 91 -9.34 4.57 -10.75
C ILE A 91 -8.92 5.92 -11.32
N SER A 92 -9.14 6.99 -10.55
CA SER A 92 -8.80 8.37 -10.92
C SER A 92 -7.66 8.98 -10.08
N ASP A 93 -7.02 8.18 -9.22
CA ASP A 93 -5.95 8.64 -8.32
C ASP A 93 -4.63 8.83 -9.10
N GLY A 94 -4.05 10.03 -9.00
CA GLY A 94 -2.78 10.37 -9.65
C GLY A 94 -1.57 9.58 -9.12
N GLY A 95 -1.71 8.87 -8.00
CA GLY A 95 -0.74 7.93 -7.47
C GLY A 95 -0.78 6.55 -8.14
N TYR A 96 -1.72 6.28 -9.05
CA TYR A 96 -1.71 5.08 -9.88
C TYR A 96 -0.44 5.03 -10.77
N PRO A 97 0.20 3.86 -10.97
CA PRO A 97 -0.12 2.52 -10.43
C PRO A 97 0.56 2.22 -9.09
N ASN A 98 1.25 3.19 -8.48
CA ASN A 98 2.11 3.02 -7.31
C ASN A 98 1.35 3.08 -5.97
N VAL A 99 0.03 3.29 -6.00
CA VAL A 99 -0.84 3.26 -4.84
C VAL A 99 -1.30 1.83 -4.54
N SER A 100 -1.36 1.46 -3.24
CA SER A 100 -1.90 0.16 -2.83
C SER A 100 -3.42 0.12 -2.89
N ILE A 101 -3.98 -1.04 -3.20
CA ILE A 101 -5.43 -1.27 -3.27
C ILE A 101 -6.11 -0.80 -1.97
N GLY A 102 -5.53 -1.14 -0.82
CA GLY A 102 -6.04 -0.73 0.48
C GLY A 102 -5.87 0.76 0.77
N HIS A 103 -4.79 1.39 0.30
CA HIS A 103 -4.63 2.83 0.45
C HIS A 103 -5.67 3.58 -0.39
N TYR A 104 -5.84 3.18 -1.66
CA TYR A 104 -6.84 3.76 -2.55
C TYR A 104 -8.25 3.66 -1.95
N ALA A 105 -8.65 2.45 -1.52
CA ALA A 105 -9.96 2.22 -0.90
C ALA A 105 -10.17 3.14 0.31
N LYS A 106 -9.17 3.23 1.19
CA LYS A 106 -9.23 4.09 2.38
C LYS A 106 -9.37 5.57 2.03
N THR A 107 -8.58 6.05 1.07
CA THR A 107 -8.58 7.47 0.66
C THR A 107 -9.90 7.87 0.01
N HIS A 108 -10.58 6.93 -0.65
CA HIS A 108 -11.85 7.16 -1.36
C HIS A 108 -13.08 6.70 -0.55
N ALA A 109 -12.93 6.45 0.75
CA ALA A 109 -13.99 5.99 1.65
C ALA A 109 -14.75 4.74 1.17
N LEU A 110 -14.05 3.84 0.47
CA LEU A 110 -14.56 2.55 0.03
C LEU A 110 -14.32 1.50 1.12
N ASP A 111 -15.21 0.51 1.21
CA ASP A 111 -14.94 -0.66 2.05
C ASP A 111 -13.74 -1.43 1.46
N GLN A 112 -12.68 -1.53 2.26
CA GLN A 112 -11.43 -2.12 1.83
C GLN A 112 -11.58 -3.60 1.44
N LYS A 113 -12.42 -4.38 2.14
CA LYS A 113 -12.59 -5.80 1.83
C LYS A 113 -13.36 -5.95 0.52
N LEU A 114 -14.46 -5.22 0.35
CA LEU A 114 -15.24 -5.23 -0.88
C LEU A 114 -14.41 -4.77 -2.08
N PHE A 115 -13.57 -3.75 -1.89
CA PHE A 115 -12.71 -3.25 -2.97
C PHE A 115 -11.60 -4.23 -3.36
N VAL A 116 -11.01 -4.95 -2.39
CA VAL A 116 -10.10 -6.06 -2.71
C VAL A 116 -10.82 -7.15 -3.51
N VAL A 117 -12.04 -7.53 -3.12
CA VAL A 117 -12.85 -8.51 -3.88
C VAL A 117 -13.15 -8.02 -5.29
N ALA A 118 -13.42 -6.72 -5.47
CA ALA A 118 -13.58 -6.13 -6.80
C ALA A 118 -12.32 -6.26 -7.65
N ALA A 119 -11.15 -5.95 -7.08
CA ALA A 119 -9.86 -6.14 -7.77
C ALA A 119 -9.60 -7.62 -8.12
N GLN A 120 -9.90 -8.55 -7.21
CA GLN A 120 -9.80 -10.00 -7.49
C GLN A 120 -10.69 -10.40 -8.69
N LYS A 121 -11.93 -9.91 -8.72
CA LYS A 121 -12.86 -10.17 -9.84
C LYS A 121 -12.36 -9.57 -11.16
N ALA A 122 -11.84 -8.35 -11.14
CA ALA A 122 -11.26 -7.68 -12.30
C ALA A 122 -10.12 -8.51 -12.93
N VAL A 123 -9.21 -9.02 -12.09
CA VAL A 123 -8.11 -9.89 -12.50
C VAL A 123 -8.63 -11.20 -13.08
N ALA A 124 -9.58 -11.86 -12.40
CA ALA A 124 -10.16 -13.11 -12.89
C ALA A 124 -10.89 -12.92 -14.24
N ALA A 125 -11.62 -11.81 -14.41
CA ALA A 125 -12.34 -11.47 -15.63
C ALA A 125 -11.40 -11.28 -16.83
N TYR A 126 -10.22 -10.69 -16.62
CA TYR A 126 -9.20 -10.50 -17.67
C TYR A 126 -8.82 -11.83 -18.33
N PHE A 127 -8.59 -12.86 -17.53
CA PHE A 127 -8.25 -14.18 -18.05
C PHE A 127 -9.44 -14.87 -18.71
N ALA A 128 -10.67 -14.65 -18.22
CA ALA A 128 -11.86 -15.21 -18.83
C ALA A 128 -12.11 -14.64 -20.24
N THR A 129 -11.89 -13.34 -20.45
CA THR A 129 -12.02 -12.69 -21.77
C THR A 129 -10.87 -13.04 -22.71
N THR A 130 -9.65 -13.20 -22.18
CA THR A 130 -8.46 -13.55 -22.99
C THR A 130 -8.46 -15.02 -23.43
N THR A 131 -9.08 -15.94 -22.68
CA THR A 131 -9.15 -17.38 -23.05
C THR A 131 -10.24 -17.67 -24.08
N ALA A 132 -11.12 -16.70 -24.37
CA ALA A 132 -12.24 -16.84 -25.32
C ALA A 132 -11.90 -16.38 -26.75
N GLN A 133 -10.64 -16.03 -27.03
CA GLN A 133 -10.12 -15.66 -28.35
C GLN A 133 -9.10 -16.70 -28.83
#